data_AF-A0A3P7DYB9-F1
#
_entry.id   AF-A0A3P7DYB9-F1
#
_cell.length_a   1.000
_cell.length_b   1.000
_cell.length_c   1.000
_cell.angle_alpha   90.00
_cell.angle_beta   90.00
_cell.angle_gamma   90.00
#
_symmetry.space_group_name_H-M   'P 1'
#
loop_
_entity.id
_entity.type
_entity.pdbx_description
1 polymer ?
#
loop_
_entity_poly.entity_id
_entity_poly.type
_entity_poly.pdbx_seq_one_letter_code
_entity_poly.pdbx_strand_id
1 'polypeptide(L)'
;MANRGILNALNTSKHQSDSEASETEDYKAVETQVNPVTGCIEPAGENPFTGMTEEQKEYEVHRLMNDINKLMNQGLITPGRVGKDGQLEPVKHVLELVKDDDAEPDKSDSEDGVGS
;
A
#
# COMPACT_ATOMS: atom_id res chain seq x y z
N MET A 1 23.84 3.17 -26.75
CA MET A 1 22.57 3.64 -26.15
C MET A 1 22.15 2.63 -25.10
N ALA A 2 21.94 3.07 -23.85
CA ALA A 2 21.70 2.19 -22.71
C ALA A 2 20.19 1.91 -22.56
N ASN A 3 19.74 0.76 -23.05
CA ASN A 3 18.39 0.21 -22.82
C ASN A 3 18.49 -0.96 -21.82
N ARG A 4 18.93 -0.68 -20.59
CA ARG A 4 19.06 -1.69 -19.52
C ARG A 4 18.20 -1.27 -18.34
N GLY A 5 16.98 -1.82 -18.28
CA GLY A 5 16.04 -1.68 -17.18
C GLY A 5 15.14 -2.90 -17.09
N ILE A 6 14.65 -3.17 -15.88
CA ILE A 6 13.80 -4.32 -15.48
C ILE A 6 12.60 -4.54 -16.42
N LEU A 7 12.02 -3.46 -16.95
CA LEU A 7 10.88 -3.52 -17.86
C LEU A 7 11.19 -4.22 -19.20
N ASN A 8 12.43 -4.16 -19.69
CA ASN A 8 12.84 -4.89 -20.90
C ASN A 8 13.14 -6.37 -20.61
N ALA A 9 13.62 -6.69 -19.40
CA ALA A 9 13.95 -8.05 -18.99
C ALA A 9 12.71 -8.97 -18.90
N LEU A 10 11.53 -8.41 -18.61
CA LEU A 10 10.27 -9.16 -18.55
C LEU A 10 9.77 -9.64 -19.93
N ASN A 11 10.21 -9.00 -21.02
CA ASN A 11 9.75 -9.29 -22.39
C ASN A 11 10.79 -10.04 -23.26
N THR A 12 12.01 -10.24 -22.77
CA THR A 12 13.03 -11.02 -23.49
C THR A 12 12.92 -12.50 -23.20
N SER A 13 13.00 -13.35 -24.23
CA SER A 13 13.06 -14.81 -24.06
C SER A 13 14.25 -15.17 -23.16
N LYS A 14 13.97 -15.76 -22.00
CA LYS A 14 14.99 -16.21 -21.04
C LYS A 14 16.00 -17.12 -21.76
N HIS A 15 17.26 -16.70 -21.83
CA HIS A 15 18.34 -17.58 -22.28
C HIS A 15 18.55 -18.65 -21.21
N GLN A 16 18.44 -19.92 -21.58
CA GLN A 16 18.63 -21.06 -20.67
C GLN A 16 20.07 -21.27 -20.18
N SER A 17 20.92 -20.23 -20.23
CA SER A 17 22.31 -20.25 -19.79
C SER A 17 22.62 -19.31 -18.61
N ASP A 18 21.61 -18.64 -18.03
CA ASP A 18 21.67 -18.22 -16.63
C ASP A 18 21.19 -19.38 -15.76
N SER A 19 22.07 -20.35 -15.54
CA SER A 19 21.82 -21.47 -14.63
C SER A 19 21.85 -20.97 -13.19
N GLU A 20 20.68 -20.58 -12.72
CA GLU A 20 20.33 -20.09 -11.38
C GLU A 20 20.25 -21.24 -10.37
N ALA A 21 21.39 -21.74 -9.91
CA ALA A 21 21.43 -22.82 -8.90
C ALA A 21 22.35 -22.54 -7.71
N SER A 22 22.81 -21.29 -7.54
CA SER A 22 23.49 -20.86 -6.31
C SER A 22 22.59 -19.96 -5.45
N GLU A 23 21.32 -20.34 -5.35
CA GLU A 23 20.45 -19.80 -4.30
C GLU A 23 20.76 -20.60 -3.03
N THR A 24 21.67 -20.09 -2.20
CA THR A 24 21.86 -20.65 -0.85
C THR A 24 20.49 -20.67 -0.17
N GLU A 25 20.17 -21.76 0.53
CA GLU A 25 18.90 -21.96 1.23
C GLU A 25 18.50 -20.75 2.09
N ASP A 26 19.49 -20.06 2.64
CA ASP A 26 19.34 -18.82 3.42
C ASP A 26 18.71 -17.66 2.63
N TYR A 27 19.02 -17.49 1.34
CA TYR A 27 18.45 -16.42 0.52
C TYR A 27 16.97 -16.66 0.20
N LYS A 28 16.58 -17.92 -0.04
CA LYS A 28 15.18 -18.29 -0.31
C LYS A 28 14.27 -17.98 0.88
N ALA A 29 14.80 -18.10 2.10
CA ALA A 29 14.05 -17.81 3.31
C ALA A 29 13.70 -16.31 3.48
N VAL A 30 14.43 -15.42 2.80
CA VAL A 30 14.29 -13.96 2.97
C VAL A 30 13.95 -13.20 1.68
N GLU A 31 13.86 -13.88 0.52
CA GLU A 31 13.61 -13.25 -0.78
C GLU A 31 12.37 -12.33 -0.76
N THR A 32 11.30 -12.76 -0.09
CA THR A 32 10.05 -11.97 0.04
C THR A 32 10.16 -10.77 0.97
N GLN A 33 11.23 -10.67 1.76
CA GLN A 33 11.49 -9.60 2.72
C GLN A 33 12.43 -8.52 2.16
N VAL A 34 13.11 -8.80 1.04
CA VAL A 34 14.02 -7.86 0.40
C VAL A 34 13.21 -6.79 -0.33
N ASN A 35 13.44 -5.52 -0.02
CA ASN A 35 12.85 -4.42 -0.79
C ASN A 35 13.46 -4.44 -2.21
N PRO A 36 12.66 -4.58 -3.28
CA PRO A 36 13.17 -4.69 -4.64
C PRO A 36 13.86 -3.42 -5.15
N VAL A 37 13.61 -2.28 -4.51
CA VAL A 37 14.24 -0.99 -4.84
C VAL A 37 15.62 -0.89 -4.19
N THR A 38 15.74 -1.18 -2.90
CA THR A 38 16.99 -0.97 -2.13
C THR A 38 17.88 -2.21 -2.13
N GLY A 39 17.34 -3.40 -2.39
CA GLY A 39 18.04 -4.68 -2.28
C GLY A 39 18.34 -5.10 -0.83
N CYS A 40 17.78 -4.39 0.14
CA CYS A 40 18.00 -4.63 1.56
C CYS A 40 16.74 -5.20 2.21
N ILE A 41 16.93 -6.02 3.24
CA ILE A 41 15.86 -6.32 4.20
C ILE A 41 15.74 -5.12 5.12
N GLU A 42 14.66 -4.37 5.00
CA GLU A 42 14.42 -3.22 5.86
C GLU A 42 13.90 -3.70 7.22
N PRO A 43 14.41 -3.15 8.34
CA PRO A 43 13.87 -3.47 9.64
C PRO A 43 12.39 -3.06 9.67
N ALA A 44 11.56 -3.85 10.36
CA ALA A 44 10.17 -3.49 10.55
C ALA A 44 10.10 -2.10 11.20
N GLY A 45 9.45 -1.15 10.51
CA GLY A 45 9.29 0.21 11.03
C GLY A 45 8.51 0.18 12.33
N GLU A 46 9.02 0.88 13.36
CA GLU A 46 8.28 1.07 14.61
C GLU A 46 7.01 1.91 14.34
N ASN A 47 5.94 1.63 15.08
CA ASN A 47 4.73 2.44 14.96
C ASN A 47 5.04 3.87 15.44
N PRO A 48 4.88 4.91 14.59
CA PRO A 48 5.26 6.28 14.91
C PRO A 48 4.46 6.88 16.08
N PHE A 49 3.33 6.27 16.45
CA PHE A 49 2.50 6.68 17.57
C PHE A 49 2.88 6.02 18.90
N THR A 50 3.90 5.15 18.92
CA THR A 50 4.36 4.48 20.14
C THR A 50 4.84 5.50 21.15
N GLY A 51 4.29 5.46 22.37
CA GLY A 51 4.66 6.38 23.46
C GLY A 51 3.96 7.74 23.44
N MET A 52 3.15 8.04 22.42
CA MET A 52 2.32 9.26 22.41
C MET A 52 1.09 9.08 23.31
N THR A 53 0.73 10.14 24.03
CA THR A 53 -0.57 10.22 24.72
C THR A 53 -1.70 10.36 23.70
N GLU A 54 -2.95 10.13 24.13
CA GLU A 54 -4.09 10.27 23.20
C GLU A 54 -4.25 11.71 22.70
N GLU A 55 -4.09 12.70 23.59
CA GLU A 55 -4.08 14.12 23.24
C GLU A 55 -2.99 14.46 22.20
N GLN A 56 -1.81 13.85 22.30
CA GLN A 56 -0.74 14.04 21.32
C GLN A 56 -1.11 13.44 19.97
N LYS A 57 -1.70 12.24 19.94
CA LYS A 57 -2.17 11.62 18.70
C LYS A 57 -3.24 12.47 18.01
N GLU A 58 -4.19 13.00 18.77
CA GLU A 58 -5.23 13.90 18.24
C GLU A 58 -4.61 15.17 17.62
N TYR A 59 -3.66 15.80 18.32
CA TYR A 59 -2.92 16.96 17.79
C TYR A 59 -2.19 16.65 16.48
N GLU A 60 -1.54 15.49 16.42
CA GLU A 60 -0.83 15.01 15.22
C GLU A 60 -1.78 14.78 14.05
N VAL A 61 -2.95 14.19 14.29
CA VAL A 61 -4.00 14.01 13.27
C VAL A 61 -4.47 15.37 12.74
N HIS A 62 -4.76 16.33 13.62
CA HIS A 62 -5.16 17.68 13.20
C HIS A 62 -4.07 18.41 12.41
N ARG A 63 -2.81 18.29 12.82
CA ARG A 63 -1.67 18.86 12.08
C ARG A 63 -1.55 18.24 10.69
N LEU A 64 -1.59 16.91 10.62
CA LEU A 64 -1.50 16.17 9.37
C LEU A 64 -2.63 16.56 8.39
N MET A 65 -3.86 16.66 8.88
CA MET A 65 -5.01 17.11 8.08
C MET A 65 -4.78 18.52 7.51
N ASN A 66 -4.26 19.44 8.32
CA ASN A 66 -3.96 20.79 7.88
C ASN A 66 -2.87 20.81 6.80
N ASP A 67 -1.84 20.00 6.93
CA ASP A 67 -0.75 19.92 5.97
C ASP A 67 -1.20 19.30 4.64
N ILE A 68 -1.99 18.23 4.67
CA ILE A 68 -2.64 17.66 3.48
C ILE A 68 -3.51 18.71 2.79
N ASN A 69 -4.31 19.47 3.55
CA ASN A 69 -5.18 20.51 3.00
C ASN A 69 -4.37 21.64 2.34
N LYS A 70 -3.24 22.07 2.94
CA LYS A 70 -2.33 23.05 2.32
C LYS A 70 -1.76 22.52 1.00
N LEU A 71 -1.29 21.28 0.97
CA LEU A 71 -0.71 20.67 -0.24
C LEU A 71 -1.75 20.54 -1.36
N MET A 72 -2.99 20.17 -1.03
CA MET A 72 -4.11 20.13 -2.00
C MET A 72 -4.44 21.53 -2.53
N ASN A 73 -4.55 22.53 -1.67
CA ASN A 73 -4.86 23.92 -2.07
C ASN A 73 -3.75 24.56 -2.92
N GLN A 74 -2.50 24.14 -2.73
CA GLN A 74 -1.37 24.55 -3.56
C GLN A 74 -1.30 23.76 -4.89
N GLY A 75 -2.15 22.75 -5.09
CA GLY A 75 -2.15 21.89 -6.27
C GLY A 75 -0.96 20.92 -6.34
N LEU A 76 -0.29 20.66 -5.21
CA LEU A 76 0.89 19.79 -5.14
C LEU A 76 0.52 18.31 -5.03
N ILE A 77 -0.64 18.00 -4.45
CA ILE A 77 -1.19 16.65 -4.35
C ILE A 77 -2.65 16.64 -4.78
N THR A 78 -3.13 15.51 -5.29
CA THR A 78 -4.54 15.33 -5.67
C THR A 78 -4.94 13.87 -5.39
N PRO A 79 -6.12 13.61 -4.82
CA PRO A 79 -6.63 12.25 -4.66
C PRO A 79 -6.66 11.50 -6.00
N GLY A 80 -6.27 10.24 -6.00
CA GLY A 80 -6.25 9.41 -7.21
C GLY A 80 -6.71 7.98 -6.94
N ARG A 81 -7.16 7.31 -7.99
CA ARG A 81 -7.49 5.87 -8.02
C ARG A 81 -6.60 5.14 -9.01
N VAL A 82 -6.55 3.82 -8.92
CA VAL A 82 -5.91 2.98 -9.95
C VAL A 82 -6.95 2.72 -11.05
N GLY A 83 -6.65 3.13 -12.28
CA GLY A 83 -7.46 2.89 -13.47
C GLY A 83 -7.41 1.43 -13.94
N LYS A 84 -8.22 1.09 -14.94
CA LYS A 84 -8.29 -0.27 -15.52
C LYS A 84 -6.99 -0.67 -16.23
N ASP A 85 -6.18 0.31 -16.62
CA ASP A 85 -4.87 0.16 -17.23
C ASP A 85 -3.74 0.02 -16.19
N GLY A 86 -4.07 0.06 -14.89
CA GLY A 86 -3.11 0.04 -13.78
C GLY A 86 -2.41 1.38 -13.53
N GLN A 87 -2.76 2.44 -14.26
CA GLN A 87 -2.19 3.78 -14.05
C GLN A 87 -2.97 4.56 -12.99
N LEU A 88 -2.34 5.56 -12.39
CA LEU A 88 -3.01 6.46 -11.44
C LEU A 88 -3.85 7.50 -12.21
N GLU A 89 -5.14 7.59 -11.89
CA GLU A 89 -6.07 8.59 -12.42
C GLU A 89 -6.55 9.54 -11.30
N PRO A 90 -6.58 10.86 -11.52
CA PRO A 90 -7.11 11.80 -10.54
C PRO A 90 -8.62 11.64 -10.37
N VAL A 91 -9.10 11.80 -9.14
CA VAL A 91 -10.51 11.71 -8.78
C VAL A 91 -11.14 13.11 -8.76
N LYS A 92 -12.36 13.26 -9.31
CA LYS A 92 -13.08 14.55 -9.31
C LYS A 92 -13.92 14.73 -8.04
N HIS A 93 -14.53 13.65 -7.55
CA HIS A 93 -15.37 13.65 -6.35
C HIS A 93 -15.09 12.43 -5.46
N VAL A 94 -15.19 12.61 -4.15
CA VAL A 94 -14.89 11.57 -3.14
C VAL A 94 -15.63 10.24 -3.33
N LEU A 95 -16.82 10.27 -3.97
CA LEU A 95 -17.61 9.08 -4.26
C LEU A 95 -16.91 8.12 -5.23
N GLU A 96 -16.00 8.60 -6.08
CA GLU A 96 -15.23 7.74 -6.99
C GLU A 96 -14.17 6.90 -6.27
N LEU A 97 -13.89 7.18 -5.00
CA LEU A 97 -12.98 6.39 -4.16
C LEU A 97 -13.71 5.25 -3.43
N VAL A 98 -15.03 5.34 -3.30
CA VAL A 98 -15.84 4.28 -2.68
C VAL A 98 -15.91 3.15 -3.70
N LYS A 99 -15.21 2.04 -3.41
CA LYS A 99 -15.39 0.80 -4.15
C LYS A 99 -16.76 0.24 -3.79
N ASP A 100 -17.46 -0.32 -4.76
CA ASP A 100 -18.74 -1.00 -4.56
C ASP A 100 -18.62 -2.34 -3.81
N ASP A 101 -17.51 -2.57 -3.08
CA ASP A 101 -17.16 -3.83 -2.45
C ASP A 101 -17.41 -3.77 -0.93
N ASP A 102 -18.47 -4.49 -0.52
CA ASP A 102 -18.75 -5.03 0.82
C ASP A 102 -19.28 -4.09 1.91
N ALA A 103 -20.45 -3.50 1.64
CA ALA A 103 -21.46 -3.37 2.69
C ALA A 103 -22.00 -4.77 3.04
N GLU A 104 -21.24 -5.58 3.78
CA GLU A 104 -21.81 -6.73 4.47
C GLU A 104 -22.76 -6.19 5.56
N PRO A 105 -24.06 -6.51 5.53
CA PRO A 105 -24.96 -6.11 6.60
C PRO A 105 -24.54 -6.81 7.89
N ASP A 106 -24.28 -6.01 8.92
CA ASP A 106 -24.17 -6.47 10.31
C ASP A 106 -25.38 -7.35 10.63
N LYS A 107 -25.17 -8.67 10.73
CA LYS A 107 -26.16 -9.59 11.26
C LYS A 107 -26.21 -9.39 12.77
N SER A 108 -26.96 -8.38 13.17
CA SER A 108 -27.46 -8.23 14.54
C SER A 108 -28.46 -9.36 14.80
N ASP A 109 -27.97 -10.49 15.29
CA ASP A 109 -28.78 -11.61 15.75
C ASP A 109 -29.40 -11.21 17.10
N SER A 110 -30.62 -10.68 17.03
CA SER A 110 -31.45 -10.34 18.17
C SER A 110 -32.51 -11.41 18.32
N GLU A 111 -32.20 -12.45 19.07
CA GLU A 111 -33.19 -13.41 19.55
C GLU A 111 -33.55 -13.08 21.00
N ASP A 112 -34.45 -12.13 21.19
CA ASP A 112 -35.31 -12.06 22.37
C ASP A 112 -36.56 -12.89 22.09
N GLY A 113 -36.47 -14.20 22.35
CA GLY A 113 -37.58 -15.15 22.30
C GLY A 113 -37.93 -15.61 23.72
N VAL A 114 -38.86 -14.90 24.36
CA VAL A 114 -39.46 -15.31 25.64
C VAL A 114 -40.16 -16.67 25.50
N GLY A 115 -39.86 -17.60 26.40
CA GLY A 115 -40.39 -18.95 26.35
C GLY A 115 -40.45 -19.61 27.71
N SER A 116 -41.55 -19.34 28.44
CA SER A 116 -42.06 -19.98 29.67
C SER A 116 -41.32 -19.75 30.99
#